data_AF-A0A3C1SSZ9-F1
#
_entry.id   AF-A0A3C1SSZ9-F1
#
_cell.length_a   1.000
_cell.length_b   1.000
_cell.length_c   1.000
_cell.angle_alpha   90.00
_cell.angle_beta   90.00
_cell.angle_gamma   90.00
#
_symmetry.space_group_name_H-M   'P 1'
#
loop_
_entity.id
_entity.type
_entity.pdbx_description
1 polymer ?
#
loop_
_entity_poly.entity_id
_entity_poly.type
_entity_poly.pdbx_seq_one_letter_code
_entity_poly.pdbx_strand_id
1 'polypeptide(L)'
;MILAPEFRGRRGERRNPYGVPEEIDNLASQQDRRAPLQSESAFERRLNAKRRVFPHTILGLLVAVARISIRHRIAYLYMGMEPSCARLLQSFGVCFVPISPLIDYYGLCQSYLGSILEIEESTHRNNLQVWKLLTADGALYPS
;
A
#
# COMPACT_ATOMS: atom_id res chain seq x y z
N MET A 1 -16.02 -14.46 14.87
CA MET A 1 -16.63 -13.78 13.72
C MET A 1 -16.90 -14.84 12.67
N ILE A 2 -18.17 -15.13 12.37
CA ILE A 2 -18.59 -16.11 11.36
C ILE A 2 -18.83 -15.30 10.08
N LEU A 3 -17.97 -15.47 9.08
CA LEU A 3 -18.16 -14.81 7.78
C LEU A 3 -19.19 -15.60 6.97
N ALA A 4 -20.10 -14.90 6.32
CA ALA A 4 -21.19 -15.52 5.57
C ALA A 4 -20.66 -16.25 4.31
N PRO A 5 -21.22 -17.44 3.96
CA PRO A 5 -20.68 -18.33 2.92
C PRO A 5 -20.49 -17.68 1.54
N GLU A 6 -21.29 -16.66 1.21
CA GLU A 6 -21.28 -15.93 -0.05
C GLU A 6 -19.99 -15.14 -0.31
N PHE A 7 -19.20 -14.86 0.73
CA PHE A 7 -17.90 -14.18 0.63
C PHE A 7 -16.70 -15.14 0.54
N ARG A 8 -16.94 -16.46 0.54
CA ARG A 8 -15.89 -17.47 0.45
C ARG A 8 -15.66 -17.89 -1.00
N GLY A 9 -14.82 -17.16 -1.73
CA GLY A 9 -14.43 -17.55 -3.09
C GLY A 9 -13.62 -18.86 -3.11
N ARG A 10 -13.95 -19.79 -4.00
CA ARG A 10 -13.15 -21.02 -4.20
C ARG A 10 -11.92 -20.75 -5.08
N ARG A 11 -10.80 -21.43 -4.77
CA ARG A 11 -9.62 -21.46 -5.65
C ARG A 11 -10.02 -22.12 -6.99
N GLY A 12 -10.05 -21.33 -8.06
CA GLY A 12 -10.44 -21.77 -9.42
C GLY A 12 -11.79 -21.24 -9.90
N GLU A 13 -12.58 -20.57 -9.04
CA GLU A 13 -13.85 -19.97 -9.42
C GLU A 13 -13.61 -18.57 -9.98
N ARG A 14 -13.72 -18.41 -11.30
CA ARG A 14 -13.74 -17.09 -11.97
C ARG A 14 -15.07 -16.40 -11.68
N ARG A 15 -15.25 -15.90 -10.46
CA ARG A 15 -16.31 -14.92 -10.19
C ARG A 15 -15.73 -13.55 -10.50
N ASN A 16 -16.37 -12.84 -11.43
CA ASN A 16 -16.07 -11.45 -11.70
C ASN A 16 -16.15 -10.69 -10.36
N PRO A 17 -15.06 -10.07 -9.86
CA PRO A 17 -15.14 -9.32 -8.62
C PRO A 17 -16.18 -8.22 -8.79
N TYR A 18 -17.24 -8.25 -7.99
CA TYR A 18 -18.26 -7.20 -8.00
C TYR A 18 -17.56 -5.86 -7.75
N GLY A 19 -17.60 -4.97 -8.76
CA GLY A 19 -16.92 -3.68 -8.74
C GLY A 19 -16.09 -3.37 -10.00
N VAL A 20 -15.91 -4.32 -10.92
CA VAL A 20 -15.38 -4.03 -12.26
C VAL A 20 -16.55 -3.86 -13.23
N PRO A 21 -16.86 -2.63 -13.69
CA PRO A 21 -17.80 -2.45 -14.78
C PRO A 21 -17.28 -3.17 -16.03
N GLU A 22 -18.14 -3.91 -16.73
CA GLU A 22 -17.82 -4.62 -18.00
C GLU A 22 -17.24 -3.69 -19.09
N GLU A 23 -17.36 -2.37 -18.91
CA GLU A 23 -16.90 -1.36 -19.86
C GLU A 23 -15.38 -1.25 -19.99
N ILE A 24 -14.60 -1.70 -19.00
CA ILE A 24 -13.13 -1.54 -19.01
C ILE A 24 -12.44 -2.44 -20.03
N ASP A 25 -13.01 -3.63 -20.32
CA ASP A 25 -12.41 -4.56 -21.29
C ASP A 25 -12.54 -4.04 -22.74
N ASN A 26 -13.57 -3.24 -23.04
CA ASN A 26 -13.79 -2.70 -24.39
C ASN A 26 -12.95 -1.45 -24.69
N LEU A 27 -12.44 -0.74 -23.68
CA LEU A 27 -11.60 0.44 -23.86
C LEU A 27 -10.15 0.10 -24.26
N ALA A 28 -9.71 -1.14 -24.04
CA ALA A 28 -8.34 -1.57 -24.36
C ALA A 28 -8.11 -1.81 -25.86
N SER A 29 -9.16 -1.90 -26.68
CA SER A 29 -9.05 -2.29 -28.09
C SER A 29 -9.15 -1.12 -29.10
N GLN A 30 -9.28 0.13 -28.65
CA GLN A 30 -9.56 1.25 -29.57
C GLN A 30 -8.71 2.50 -29.33
N GLN A 31 -7.42 2.34 -29.03
CA GLN A 31 -6.49 3.47 -28.94
C GLN A 31 -5.26 3.30 -29.83
N ASP A 32 -5.49 3.02 -31.11
CA ASP A 32 -4.49 3.16 -32.17
C ASP A 32 -4.91 4.23 -33.18
N ARG A 33 -4.96 5.51 -32.74
CA ARG A 33 -4.99 6.70 -33.62
C ARG A 33 -4.66 7.98 -32.84
N ARG A 34 -3.38 8.36 -32.67
CA ARG A 34 -2.95 9.79 -32.57
C ARG A 34 -1.52 10.00 -33.09
N ALA A 35 -1.42 10.97 -33.99
CA ALA A 35 -0.26 11.46 -34.74
C ALA A 35 0.96 11.87 -33.87
N PRO A 36 2.17 11.97 -34.47
CA PRO A 36 3.38 12.33 -33.74
C PRO A 36 3.47 13.85 -33.57
N LEU A 37 3.73 14.34 -32.36
CA LEU A 37 4.59 15.49 -32.01
C LEU A 37 4.28 16.01 -30.60
N GLN A 38 5.37 16.34 -29.88
CA GLN A 38 5.44 17.05 -28.59
C GLN A 38 5.21 16.22 -27.32
N SER A 39 6.16 15.36 -26.94
CA SER A 39 6.27 14.98 -25.53
C SER A 39 7.69 14.69 -25.03
N GLU A 40 8.75 15.10 -25.73
CA GLU A 40 10.10 14.96 -25.16
C GLU A 40 10.21 15.76 -23.86
N SER A 41 9.65 16.97 -23.78
CA SER A 41 9.70 17.78 -22.55
C SER A 41 8.88 17.26 -21.36
N ALA A 42 7.84 16.44 -21.60
CA ALA A 42 7.04 15.82 -20.54
C ALA A 42 7.64 14.46 -20.11
N PHE A 43 8.22 13.75 -21.06
CA PHE A 43 8.94 12.50 -20.83
C PHE A 43 10.27 12.76 -20.08
N GLU A 44 11.01 13.78 -20.51
CA GLU A 44 12.23 14.27 -19.84
C GLU A 44 11.92 14.80 -18.43
N ARG A 45 10.79 15.49 -18.21
CA ARG A 45 10.35 15.85 -16.85
C ARG A 45 10.04 14.64 -15.97
N ARG A 46 9.48 13.57 -16.54
CA ARG A 46 9.28 12.28 -15.85
C ARG A 46 10.60 11.54 -15.56
N LEU A 47 11.60 11.66 -16.44
CA LEU A 47 12.95 11.12 -16.22
C LEU A 47 13.72 11.93 -15.16
N ASN A 48 13.64 13.28 -15.21
CA ASN A 48 14.31 14.21 -14.30
C ASN A 48 13.62 14.39 -12.95
N ALA A 49 12.40 13.87 -12.78
CA ALA A 49 11.78 13.69 -11.47
C ALA A 49 12.53 12.57 -10.74
N LYS A 50 13.77 12.88 -10.30
CA LYS A 50 14.73 12.08 -9.53
C LYS A 50 14.10 10.74 -9.20
N ARG A 51 14.20 9.82 -10.18
CA ARG A 51 13.47 8.55 -10.19
C ARG A 51 13.75 7.93 -8.83
N ARG A 52 12.82 8.08 -7.89
CA ARG A 52 12.91 7.45 -6.58
C ARG A 52 12.57 6.00 -6.88
N VAL A 53 13.52 5.32 -7.52
CA VAL A 53 13.62 3.87 -7.57
C VAL A 53 13.95 3.50 -6.14
N PHE A 54 12.98 3.65 -5.24
CA PHE A 54 13.02 2.93 -4.00
C PHE A 54 12.98 1.48 -4.44
N PRO A 55 14.02 0.68 -4.16
CA PRO A 55 14.11 -0.69 -4.65
C PRO A 55 12.96 -1.59 -4.16
N HIS A 56 12.05 -1.05 -3.32
CA HIS A 56 10.86 -1.72 -2.80
C HIS A 56 9.62 -0.84 -3.01
N THR A 57 8.80 -1.15 -4.02
CA THR A 57 7.46 -0.54 -4.23
C THR A 57 6.62 -0.54 -2.95
N ILE A 58 6.79 -1.59 -2.12
CA ILE A 58 6.14 -1.75 -0.82
C ILE A 58 6.53 -0.64 0.16
N LEU A 59 7.80 -0.25 0.19
CA LEU A 59 8.26 0.85 1.04
C LEU A 59 7.68 2.19 0.57
N GLY A 60 7.61 2.41 -0.74
CA GLY A 60 6.95 3.59 -1.31
C GLY A 60 5.47 3.67 -0.92
N LEU A 61 4.76 2.54 -0.97
CA LEU A 61 3.36 2.44 -0.55
C LEU A 61 3.20 2.72 0.95
N LEU A 62 4.03 2.10 1.79
CA LEU A 62 4.04 2.33 3.24
C LEU A 62 4.24 3.82 3.57
N VAL A 63 5.14 4.49 2.85
CA VAL A 63 5.38 5.93 2.99
C VAL A 63 4.15 6.74 2.58
N ALA A 64 3.51 6.40 1.46
CA ALA A 64 2.28 7.08 1.05
C ALA A 64 1.17 6.92 2.10
N VAL A 65 0.97 5.71 2.61
CA VAL A 65 -0.03 5.41 3.66
C VAL A 65 0.26 6.22 4.92
N ALA A 66 1.49 6.17 5.44
CA ALA A 66 1.86 6.92 6.65
C ALA A 66 1.63 8.42 6.49
N ARG A 67 2.00 8.99 5.34
CA ARG A 67 1.82 10.42 5.05
C ARG A 67 0.36 10.84 4.96
N ILE A 68 -0.46 10.04 4.29
CA ILE A 68 -1.91 10.27 4.22
C ILE A 68 -2.49 10.18 5.64
N SER A 69 -2.08 9.21 6.44
CA SER A 69 -2.54 9.06 7.81
C SER A 69 -2.19 10.27 8.68
N ILE A 70 -0.93 10.74 8.65
CA ILE A 70 -0.51 11.93 9.41
C ILE A 70 -1.31 13.16 8.96
N ARG A 71 -1.42 13.39 7.64
CA ARG A 71 -2.15 14.55 7.09
C ARG A 71 -3.63 14.56 7.49
N HIS A 72 -4.27 13.41 7.50
CA HIS A 72 -5.69 13.26 7.82
C HIS A 72 -5.94 12.93 9.30
N ARG A 73 -4.91 12.97 10.15
CA ARG A 73 -4.98 12.64 11.59
C ARG A 73 -5.59 11.26 11.86
N ILE A 74 -5.31 10.29 10.99
CA ILE A 74 -5.71 8.90 11.17
C ILE A 74 -4.77 8.31 12.23
N ALA A 75 -5.32 7.96 13.39
CA ALA A 75 -4.54 7.42 14.50
C ALA A 75 -4.17 5.94 14.32
N TYR A 76 -5.07 5.16 13.71
CA TYR A 76 -4.95 3.71 13.63
C TYR A 76 -5.09 3.19 12.19
N LEU A 77 -4.28 2.19 11.86
CA LEU A 77 -4.33 1.44 10.63
C LEU A 77 -4.80 0.01 10.93
N TYR A 78 -5.87 -0.41 10.27
CA TYR A 78 -6.37 -1.78 10.29
C TYR A 78 -6.07 -2.45 8.96
N MET A 79 -5.42 -3.62 8.98
CA MET A 79 -4.99 -4.32 7.76
C MET A 79 -5.13 -5.83 7.89
N GLY A 80 -5.69 -6.49 6.88
CA GLY A 80 -5.59 -7.94 6.71
C GLY A 80 -4.43 -8.26 5.78
N MET A 81 -3.47 -9.07 6.22
CA MET A 81 -2.32 -9.45 5.39
C MET A 81 -1.81 -10.86 5.74
N GLU A 82 -1.05 -11.47 4.83
CA GLU A 82 -0.30 -12.69 5.13
C GLU A 82 0.79 -12.40 6.19
N PRO A 83 1.09 -13.31 7.12
CA PRO A 83 2.18 -13.13 8.09
C PRO A 83 3.55 -12.83 7.45
N SER A 84 3.80 -13.27 6.21
CA SER A 84 5.03 -12.93 5.48
C SER A 84 5.12 -11.45 5.13
N CYS A 85 3.99 -10.83 4.75
CA CYS A 85 3.90 -9.39 4.52
C CYS A 85 4.17 -8.61 5.82
N ALA A 86 3.57 -9.05 6.94
CA ALA A 86 3.83 -8.44 8.25
C ALA A 86 5.31 -8.51 8.64
N ARG A 87 5.98 -9.65 8.41
CA ARG A 87 7.43 -9.80 8.64
C ARG A 87 8.27 -8.89 7.73
N LEU A 88 7.87 -8.73 6.48
CA LEU A 88 8.54 -7.80 5.57
C LEU A 88 8.42 -6.35 6.08
N LEU A 89 7.25 -5.92 6.55
CA LEU A 89 7.08 -4.58 7.12
C LEU A 89 7.88 -4.41 8.42
N GLN A 90 7.96 -5.46 9.23
CA GLN A 90 8.82 -5.48 10.42
C GLN A 90 10.30 -5.29 10.07
N SER A 91 10.78 -5.78 8.92
CA SER A 91 12.16 -5.53 8.45
C SER A 91 12.44 -4.05 8.16
N PHE A 92 11.39 -3.26 7.89
CA PHE A 92 11.50 -1.80 7.75
C PHE A 92 11.37 -1.06 9.09
N GLY A 93 11.24 -1.78 10.21
CA GLY A 93 11.05 -1.20 11.54
C GLY A 93 9.59 -0.89 11.88
N VAL A 94 8.63 -1.28 11.02
CA VAL A 94 7.20 -1.06 11.22
C VAL A 94 6.57 -2.27 11.88
N CYS A 95 6.07 -2.09 13.09
CA CYS A 95 5.42 -3.16 13.84
C CYS A 95 3.90 -3.00 13.83
N PHE A 96 3.18 -4.10 13.62
CA PHE A 96 1.74 -4.18 13.80
C PHE A 96 1.38 -5.28 14.80
N VAL A 97 0.30 -5.08 15.55
CA VAL A 97 -0.19 -6.03 16.53
C VAL A 97 -1.25 -6.93 15.86
N PRO A 98 -1.08 -8.26 15.86
CA PRO A 98 -2.11 -9.16 15.39
C PRO A 98 -3.33 -9.11 16.32
N ILE A 99 -4.52 -8.91 15.76
CA ILE A 99 -5.78 -8.80 16.52
C ILE A 99 -6.81 -9.88 16.15
N SER A 100 -6.49 -10.76 15.21
CA SER A 100 -7.30 -11.91 14.87
C SER A 100 -6.48 -13.20 14.88
N PRO A 101 -7.12 -14.37 15.01
CA PRO A 101 -6.50 -15.62 14.62
C PRO A 101 -6.15 -15.61 13.13
N LEU A 102 -5.32 -16.57 12.73
CA LEU A 102 -5.03 -16.84 11.33
C LEU A 102 -6.28 -17.43 10.66
N ILE A 103 -6.74 -16.82 9.58
CA ILE A 103 -7.94 -17.21 8.83
C ILE A 103 -7.54 -17.51 7.40
N ASP A 104 -8.02 -18.62 6.86
CA ASP A 104 -7.84 -18.95 5.45
C ASP A 104 -8.89 -18.19 4.60
N TYR A 105 -8.50 -17.01 4.11
CA TYR A 105 -9.29 -16.10 3.30
C TYR A 105 -8.48 -15.70 2.06
N TYR A 106 -8.69 -16.41 0.95
CA TYR A 106 -7.84 -16.34 -0.25
C TYR A 106 -6.35 -16.66 0.03
N GLY A 107 -6.09 -17.45 1.07
CA GLY A 107 -4.77 -17.68 1.65
C GLY A 107 -4.76 -17.41 3.14
N LEU A 108 -3.67 -17.77 3.82
CA LEU A 108 -3.52 -17.55 5.25
C LEU A 108 -3.33 -16.06 5.54
N CYS A 109 -4.37 -15.41 6.04
CA CYS A 109 -4.36 -14.00 6.40
C CYS A 109 -4.63 -13.82 7.89
N GLN A 110 -4.02 -12.79 8.45
CA GLN A 110 -4.24 -12.35 9.82
C GLN A 110 -4.55 -10.84 9.80
N SER A 111 -5.47 -10.43 10.67
CA SER A 111 -5.79 -9.02 10.86
C SER A 111 -4.83 -8.41 11.85
N TYR A 112 -4.34 -7.22 11.51
CA TYR A 112 -3.41 -6.46 12.29
C TYR A 112 -3.94 -5.06 12.54
N LEU A 113 -3.58 -4.52 13.70
CA LEU A 113 -3.82 -3.14 14.08
C LEU A 113 -2.47 -2.47 14.33
N GLY A 114 -2.28 -1.25 13.84
CA GLY A 114 -1.11 -0.44 14.13
C GLY A 114 -1.50 1.00 14.45
N SER A 115 -0.90 1.58 15.48
CA SER A 115 -0.99 3.00 15.77
C SER A 115 0.06 3.76 14.95
N ILE A 116 -0.29 4.90 14.37
CA ILE A 116 0.68 5.74 13.65
C ILE A 116 1.80 6.21 14.58
N LEU A 117 1.49 6.52 15.84
CA LEU A 117 2.48 6.92 16.84
C LEU A 117 3.44 5.78 17.16
N GLU A 118 2.93 4.57 17.35
CA GLU A 118 3.76 3.39 17.63
C GLU A 118 4.63 3.02 16.43
N ILE A 119 4.09 3.13 15.22
CA ILE A 119 4.83 2.89 13.97
C ILE A 119 5.95 3.93 13.82
N GLU A 120 5.66 5.19 14.09
CA GLU A 120 6.68 6.23 14.07
C GLU A 120 7.79 5.93 15.09
N GLU A 121 7.41 5.65 16.33
CA GLU A 121 8.35 5.37 17.41
C GLU A 121 9.18 4.11 17.14
N SER A 122 8.55 3.03 16.68
CA SER A 122 9.23 1.77 16.34
C SER A 122 10.20 1.98 15.19
N THR A 123 9.82 2.75 14.18
CA THR A 123 10.68 3.03 13.04
C THR A 123 11.84 3.95 13.44
N HIS A 124 11.60 4.96 14.29
CA HIS A 124 12.65 5.83 14.80
C HIS A 124 13.74 5.05 15.55
N ARG A 125 13.34 4.08 16.38
CA ARG A 125 14.26 3.22 17.14
C ARG A 125 14.96 2.18 16.28
N ASN A 126 14.24 1.53 15.36
CA ASN A 126 14.74 0.34 14.67
C ASN A 126 15.36 0.63 13.30
N ASN A 127 14.90 1.69 12.61
CA ASN A 127 15.36 2.02 11.27
C ASN A 127 15.19 3.52 10.95
N LEU A 128 16.14 4.33 11.41
CA LEU A 128 16.10 5.79 11.28
C LEU A 128 15.97 6.26 9.82
N GLN A 129 16.54 5.53 8.85
CA GLN A 129 16.41 5.86 7.42
C GLN A 129 14.96 5.76 6.94
N VAL A 130 14.25 4.71 7.35
CA VAL A 130 12.82 4.55 7.03
C VAL A 130 11.99 5.60 7.76
N TRP A 131 12.31 5.91 9.02
CA TRP A 131 11.61 6.95 9.77
C TRP A 131 11.64 8.30 9.05
N LYS A 132 12.84 8.74 8.64
CA LYS A 132 13.04 9.97 7.86
C LYS A 132 12.19 9.99 6.59
N LEU A 133 12.07 8.85 5.92
CA LEU A 133 11.28 8.74 4.71
C LEU A 133 9.76 8.86 4.97
N LEU A 134 9.27 8.21 6.04
CA LEU A 134 7.88 8.25 6.47
C LEU A 134 7.46 9.67 6.84
N THR A 135 8.24 10.34 7.70
CA THR A 135 7.94 11.66 8.25
C THR A 135 8.37 12.82 7.36
N ALA A 136 9.07 12.54 6.25
CA ALA A 136 9.76 13.54 5.43
C ALA A 136 10.72 14.40 6.27
N ASP A 137 11.59 13.74 7.03
CA ASP A 137 12.52 14.35 7.99
C ASP A 137 11.83 15.21 9.05
N GLY A 138 10.62 14.81 9.47
CA GLY A 138 9.82 15.55 10.46
C GLY A 138 9.00 16.72 9.89
N ALA A 139 9.08 17.01 8.58
CA ALA A 139 8.38 18.14 7.96
C ALA A 139 6.84 18.02 7.96
N LEU A 140 6.28 16.88 8.38
CA LEU A 140 4.84 16.64 8.41
C LEU A 140 4.18 16.96 9.76
N TYR A 141 4.97 17.22 10.80
CA TYR A 141 4.45 17.67 12.09
C TYR A 141 4.43 19.20 12.14
N PRO A 142 3.29 19.84 12.46
CA PRO A 142 3.26 21.28 12.68
C PRO A 142 4.09 21.64 13.92
N SER A 143 4.88 22.71 13.81
CA SER A 143 5.63 23.34 14.90
C SER A 143 4.72 23.97 15.96
#